data_AF-A0A816RHB6-F1
#
_entry.id   AF-A0A816RHB6-F1
#
_cell.length_a   1.000
_cell.length_b   1.000
_cell.length_c   1.000
_cell.angle_alpha   90.00
_cell.angle_beta   90.00
_cell.angle_gamma   90.00
#
_symmetry.space_group_name_H-M   'P 1'
#
loop_
_entity.id
_entity.type
_entity.pdbx_description
1 polymer ?
#
loop_
_entity_poly.entity_id
_entity_poly.type
_entity_poly.pdbx_seq_one_letter_code
_entity_poly.pdbx_strand_id
1 'polypeptide(L)'
;MNNTNESICGFRWVVCSQLVSCEDSDPTCEPSGHICVNPSRCSNSHPFCYPQSMCSERICSLKTNIPNIPANATWVQDGVTVAGGNGKGNATNQLWNPYGLFVDNDQVVLIADWGNHRVIQWKKNDTNGQVIAGGKGQGNGLNQWHSPTDVLIDKETDSLIICDSNNRRVVL
;
A
#
# COMPACT_ATOMS: atom_id res chain seq x y z
N MET A 1 -12.09 47.80 18.38
CA MET A 1 -11.08 46.79 18.75
C MET A 1 -11.79 45.46 18.79
N ASN A 2 -11.84 44.75 17.66
CA ASN A 2 -12.52 43.47 17.52
C ASN A 2 -11.47 42.36 17.60
N ASN A 3 -11.44 41.64 18.71
CA ASN A 3 -10.73 40.37 18.85
C ASN A 3 -11.78 39.29 19.12
N THR A 4 -12.39 38.76 18.06
CA THR A 4 -13.02 37.44 18.12
C THR A 4 -11.92 36.43 17.81
N ASN A 5 -11.44 35.75 18.86
CA ASN A 5 -10.60 34.57 18.74
C ASN A 5 -11.43 33.43 18.15
N GLU A 6 -11.76 33.50 16.86
CA GLU A 6 -12.23 32.36 16.09
C GLU A 6 -11.02 31.48 15.82
N SER A 7 -10.84 30.51 16.72
CA SER A 7 -9.85 29.45 16.52
C SER A 7 -10.31 28.60 15.35
N ILE A 8 -9.67 28.76 14.19
CA ILE A 8 -9.82 27.86 13.05
C ILE A 8 -9.42 26.46 13.53
N CYS A 9 -10.40 25.61 13.84
CA CYS A 9 -10.16 24.20 14.08
C CYS A 9 -9.82 23.58 12.72
N GLY A 10 -8.51 23.51 12.44
CA GLY A 10 -7.99 22.93 11.21
C GLY A 10 -8.56 21.52 10.98
N PHE A 11 -8.77 21.20 9.70
CA PHE A 11 -9.18 19.89 9.20
C PHE A 11 -8.27 18.78 9.74
N ARG A 12 -8.61 18.25 10.92
CA ARG A 12 -8.11 16.97 11.38
C ARG A 12 -8.93 15.93 10.66
N TRP A 13 -8.27 15.13 9.83
CA TRP A 13 -8.83 13.92 9.22
C TRP A 13 -9.43 13.04 10.33
N VAL A 14 -10.74 13.18 10.56
CA VAL A 14 -11.46 12.33 11.49
C VAL A 14 -11.55 10.97 10.81
N VAL A 15 -10.82 9.99 11.34
CA VAL A 15 -10.92 8.60 10.92
C VAL A 15 -12.36 8.16 11.22
N CYS A 16 -13.04 7.60 10.22
CA CYS A 16 -14.47 7.26 10.29
C CYS A 16 -14.85 6.34 11.48
N SER A 17 -13.87 5.67 12.10
CA SER A 17 -14.03 4.81 13.26
C SER A 17 -14.47 5.53 14.55
N GLN A 18 -14.54 6.87 14.55
CA GLN A 18 -15.10 7.65 15.66
C GLN A 18 -16.45 8.32 15.34
N LEU A 19 -17.04 8.01 14.18
CA LEU A 19 -18.33 8.54 13.77
C LEU A 19 -19.43 7.62 14.29
N VAL A 20 -20.25 8.13 15.20
CA VAL A 20 -21.46 7.44 15.68
C VAL A 20 -22.58 7.83 14.71
N SER A 21 -23.25 6.85 14.11
CA SER A 21 -24.50 7.10 13.39
C SER A 21 -25.52 7.67 14.38
N CYS A 22 -26.19 8.75 14.01
CA CYS A 22 -27.33 9.24 14.78
C CYS A 22 -28.44 8.19 14.69
N GLU A 23 -28.53 7.32 15.69
CA GLU A 23 -29.75 6.56 15.92
C GLU A 23 -30.72 7.50 16.65
N ASP A 24 -31.60 8.13 15.85
CA ASP A 24 -33.00 8.46 16.11
C ASP A 24 -33.42 9.18 17.42
N SER A 25 -32.57 9.95 18.09
CA SER A 25 -33.05 10.74 19.25
C SER A 25 -32.57 12.18 19.41
N ASP A 26 -31.82 12.75 18.45
CA ASP A 26 -31.46 14.18 18.49
C ASP A 26 -32.16 14.96 17.35
N PRO A 27 -33.20 15.76 17.67
CA PRO A 27 -33.97 16.53 16.68
C PRO A 27 -33.16 17.65 16.00
N THR A 28 -31.88 17.84 16.33
CA THR A 28 -30.98 18.80 15.67
C THR A 28 -30.13 18.21 14.54
N CYS A 29 -30.17 16.88 14.32
CA CYS A 29 -29.37 16.17 13.30
C CYS A 29 -30.17 15.76 12.03
N GLU A 30 -31.03 16.63 11.50
CA GLU A 30 -31.74 16.35 10.23
C GLU A 30 -31.41 17.38 9.15
N PRO A 31 -30.65 16.97 8.11
CA PRO A 31 -31.26 16.30 6.96
C PRO A 31 -30.71 14.89 6.72
N SER A 32 -31.56 14.01 6.16
CA SER A 32 -31.17 12.67 5.67
C SER A 32 -29.89 12.74 4.81
N GLY A 33 -28.95 11.81 5.02
CA GLY A 33 -27.68 11.76 4.29
C GLY A 33 -26.58 12.67 4.83
N HIS A 34 -26.60 13.02 6.12
CA HIS A 34 -25.52 13.73 6.82
C HIS A 34 -24.96 12.88 7.98
N ILE A 35 -23.68 13.10 8.32
CA ILE A 35 -23.00 12.47 9.46
C ILE A 35 -22.71 13.55 10.53
N CYS A 36 -23.09 13.28 11.77
CA CYS A 36 -22.85 14.16 12.91
C CYS A 36 -21.54 13.77 13.63
N VAL A 37 -20.64 14.73 13.84
CA VAL A 37 -19.40 14.55 14.59
C VAL A 37 -19.47 15.33 15.89
N ASN A 38 -19.26 14.65 17.02
CA ASN A 38 -19.15 15.30 18.32
C ASN A 38 -17.67 15.39 18.72
N PRO A 39 -17.03 16.57 18.65
CA PRO A 39 -15.64 16.70 19.06
C PRO A 39 -15.53 16.52 20.57
N SER A 40 -14.72 15.54 20.99
CA SER A 40 -14.46 15.23 22.40
C SER A 40 -13.82 16.36 23.23
N ARG A 41 -13.44 17.48 22.60
CA ARG A 41 -12.93 18.69 23.27
C ARG A 41 -13.94 19.83 23.38
N CYS A 42 -15.13 19.71 22.81
CA CYS A 42 -16.14 20.75 22.87
C CYS A 42 -17.32 20.26 23.69
N SER A 43 -17.16 20.27 25.02
CA SER A 43 -18.10 19.70 25.98
C SER A 43 -19.49 20.39 26.04
N ASN A 44 -19.77 21.41 25.21
CA ASN A 44 -21.03 22.17 25.19
C ASN A 44 -21.46 22.69 23.80
N SER A 45 -20.88 22.20 22.69
CA SER A 45 -21.28 22.66 21.35
C SER A 45 -22.13 21.61 20.65
N HIS A 46 -23.19 22.05 19.96
CA HIS A 46 -23.99 21.21 19.08
C HIS A 46 -23.10 20.40 18.12
N PRO A 47 -23.47 19.14 17.80
CA PRO A 47 -22.73 18.33 16.85
C PRO A 47 -22.64 19.03 15.49
N PHE A 48 -21.49 18.91 14.82
CA PHE A 48 -21.32 19.40 13.46
C PHE A 48 -21.79 18.34 12.47
N CYS A 49 -22.71 18.72 11.57
CA CYS A 49 -23.26 17.84 10.54
C CYS A 49 -22.54 18.07 9.21
N TYR A 50 -22.09 17.00 8.56
CA TYR A 50 -21.48 17.04 7.22
C TYR A 50 -22.29 16.19 6.25
N PRO A 51 -22.46 16.59 4.98
CA PRO A 51 -23.06 15.71 3.96
C PRO A 51 -22.26 14.41 3.86
N GLN A 52 -22.95 13.27 3.81
CA GLN A 52 -22.33 11.95 3.65
C GLN A 52 -21.51 11.86 2.36
N SER A 53 -21.85 12.64 1.33
CA SER A 53 -21.08 12.78 0.10
C SER A 53 -19.70 13.46 0.29
N MET A 54 -19.48 14.18 1.40
CA MET A 54 -18.17 14.74 1.76
C MET A 54 -17.26 13.72 2.45
N CYS A 55 -17.81 12.61 2.96
CA CYS A 55 -17.00 11.44 3.26
C CYS A 55 -16.57 10.85 1.94
N SER A 56 -15.42 11.30 1.42
CA SER A 56 -14.80 10.67 0.26
C SER A 56 -14.75 9.17 0.49
N GLU A 57 -15.04 8.40 -0.54
CA GLU A 57 -14.94 6.93 -0.61
C GLU A 57 -13.56 6.38 -0.17
N ARG A 58 -12.60 7.26 0.15
CA ARG A 58 -11.30 6.93 0.77
C ARG A 58 -11.37 6.48 2.22
N ILE A 59 -12.56 6.23 2.78
CA ILE A 59 -12.69 5.23 3.85
C ILE A 59 -12.82 3.88 3.15
N CYS A 60 -11.73 3.46 2.51
CA CYS A 60 -11.46 2.04 2.47
C CYS A 60 -11.42 1.64 3.94
N SER A 61 -12.47 0.96 4.42
CA SER A 61 -12.24 0.03 5.50
C SER A 61 -11.07 -0.79 4.99
N LEU A 62 -9.90 -0.65 5.60
CA LEU A 62 -8.95 -1.73 5.54
C LEU A 62 -9.73 -2.88 6.19
N LYS A 63 -10.47 -3.63 5.36
CA LYS A 63 -10.58 -5.05 5.55
C LYS A 63 -9.15 -5.51 5.37
N THR A 64 -8.34 -5.29 6.40
CA THR A 64 -7.28 -6.19 6.74
C THR A 64 -7.99 -7.51 7.01
N ASN A 65 -8.39 -8.20 5.92
CA ASN A 65 -8.37 -9.64 5.87
C ASN A 65 -6.90 -10.05 5.99
N ILE A 66 -6.20 -9.59 7.03
CA ILE A 66 -5.02 -10.25 7.54
C ILE A 66 -5.62 -11.57 7.99
N PRO A 67 -5.35 -12.68 7.28
CA PRO A 67 -5.83 -13.96 7.72
C PRO A 67 -5.33 -14.13 9.15
N ASN A 68 -6.20 -14.57 10.07
CA ASN A 68 -5.71 -14.99 11.37
C ASN A 68 -4.87 -16.25 11.13
N ILE A 69 -3.55 -16.08 10.99
CA ILE A 69 -2.61 -17.17 10.74
C ILE A 69 -2.47 -17.91 12.07
N PRO A 70 -2.98 -19.15 12.20
CA PRO A 70 -2.88 -19.88 13.46
C PRO A 70 -1.41 -20.16 13.80
N ALA A 71 -1.09 -20.21 15.09
CA ALA A 71 0.29 -20.41 15.58
C ALA A 71 0.95 -21.71 15.08
N ASN A 72 0.17 -22.64 14.52
CA ASN A 72 0.60 -23.90 13.94
C ASN A 72 0.25 -24.02 12.44
N ALA A 73 0.17 -22.90 11.71
CA ALA A 73 -0.11 -22.91 10.28
C ALA A 73 0.89 -23.82 9.53
N THR A 74 0.35 -24.87 8.90
CA THR A 74 1.10 -25.74 7.99
C THR A 74 0.86 -25.31 6.55
N TRP A 75 1.81 -25.61 5.67
CA TRP A 75 1.59 -25.44 4.24
C TRP A 75 0.35 -26.24 3.80
N VAL A 76 -0.56 -25.58 3.07
CA VAL A 76 -1.80 -26.20 2.57
C VAL A 76 -1.52 -27.18 1.42
N GLN A 77 -0.36 -27.02 0.77
CA GLN A 77 0.17 -27.88 -0.30
C GLN A 77 1.70 -27.82 -0.27
N ASP A 78 2.37 -28.77 -0.92
CA ASP A 78 3.82 -28.74 -1.08
C ASP A 78 4.28 -27.44 -1.77
N GLY A 79 5.44 -26.94 -1.34
CA GLY A 79 6.04 -25.74 -1.93
C GLY A 79 6.45 -26.00 -3.38
N VAL A 80 6.02 -25.12 -4.29
CA VAL A 80 6.41 -25.16 -5.71
C VAL A 80 7.29 -23.96 -6.02
N THR A 81 8.38 -24.18 -6.76
CA THR A 81 9.21 -23.08 -7.27
C THR A 81 8.47 -22.36 -8.40
N VAL A 82 8.19 -21.07 -8.23
CA VAL A 82 7.47 -20.23 -9.21
C VAL A 82 8.37 -19.26 -9.98
N ALA A 83 9.61 -19.05 -9.51
CA ALA A 83 10.62 -18.22 -10.17
C ALA A 83 12.02 -18.71 -9.77
N GLY A 84 12.98 -18.63 -10.70
CA GLY A 84 14.34 -19.13 -10.48
C GLY A 84 14.42 -20.66 -10.45
N GLY A 85 15.16 -21.21 -9.49
CA GLY A 85 15.37 -22.67 -9.35
C GLY A 85 16.49 -23.27 -10.22
N ASN A 86 17.04 -22.49 -11.16
CA ASN A 86 18.11 -22.94 -12.08
C ASN A 86 19.53 -22.55 -11.62
N GLY A 87 19.72 -22.49 -10.30
CA GLY A 87 20.96 -22.03 -9.68
C GLY A 87 21.16 -20.51 -9.72
N LYS A 88 22.26 -20.08 -9.11
CA LYS A 88 22.68 -18.67 -9.06
C LYS A 88 23.19 -18.22 -10.43
N GLY A 89 22.67 -17.10 -10.94
CA GLY A 89 23.18 -16.49 -12.16
C GLY A 89 22.32 -15.30 -12.64
N ASN A 90 22.64 -14.78 -13.83
CA ASN A 90 22.01 -13.58 -14.40
C ASN A 90 21.10 -13.87 -15.61
N ALA A 91 20.98 -15.13 -16.02
CA ALA A 91 20.03 -15.52 -17.06
C ALA A 91 18.59 -15.21 -16.61
N THR A 92 17.66 -15.14 -17.57
CA THR A 92 16.24 -14.84 -17.30
C THR A 92 15.54 -15.93 -16.51
N ASN A 93 16.08 -17.15 -16.46
CA ASN A 93 15.57 -18.24 -15.63
C ASN A 93 16.34 -18.44 -14.31
N GLN A 94 17.26 -17.52 -13.98
CA GLN A 94 18.12 -17.56 -12.80
C GLN A 94 17.92 -16.32 -11.93
N LEU A 95 18.27 -16.43 -10.65
CA LEU A 95 18.30 -15.34 -9.68
C LEU A 95 19.66 -15.36 -8.98
N TRP A 96 20.22 -14.20 -8.61
CA TRP A 96 21.49 -14.17 -7.87
C TRP A 96 21.23 -14.11 -6.36
N ASN A 97 20.34 -13.22 -5.90
CA ASN A 97 19.99 -13.06 -4.49
C ASN A 97 18.61 -12.36 -4.44
N PRO A 98 17.48 -13.06 -4.55
CA PRO A 98 16.17 -12.41 -4.51
C PRO A 98 15.85 -11.94 -3.07
N TYR A 99 15.45 -10.68 -2.89
CA TYR A 99 15.14 -10.10 -1.58
C TYR A 99 13.63 -9.86 -1.44
N GLY A 100 13.14 -8.68 -1.83
CA GLY A 100 11.73 -8.34 -1.80
C GLY A 100 10.99 -8.82 -3.04
N LEU A 101 9.68 -9.00 -2.87
CA LEU A 101 8.78 -9.40 -3.94
C LEU A 101 7.40 -8.76 -3.78
N PHE A 102 6.72 -8.63 -4.90
CA PHE A 102 5.31 -8.23 -4.97
C PHE A 102 4.53 -9.26 -5.79
N VAL A 103 3.31 -9.56 -5.38
CA VAL A 103 2.40 -10.45 -6.11
C VAL A 103 1.09 -9.72 -6.37
N ASP A 104 0.66 -9.67 -7.62
CA ASP A 104 -0.64 -9.13 -7.99
C ASP A 104 -1.76 -10.18 -7.97
N ASN A 105 -2.99 -9.76 -8.30
CA ASN A 105 -4.15 -10.64 -8.32
C ASN A 105 -4.09 -11.66 -9.48
N ASP A 106 -3.29 -11.41 -10.51
CA ASP A 106 -3.11 -12.26 -11.69
C ASP A 106 -1.96 -13.27 -11.50
N GLN A 107 -1.43 -13.38 -10.28
CA GLN A 107 -0.30 -14.25 -9.91
C GLN A 107 0.99 -13.89 -10.68
N VAL A 108 1.13 -12.62 -11.05
CA VAL A 108 2.41 -12.06 -11.48
C VAL A 108 3.26 -11.83 -10.24
N VAL A 109 4.49 -12.33 -10.27
CA VAL A 109 5.49 -12.12 -9.23
C VAL A 109 6.55 -11.16 -9.75
N LEU A 110 6.71 -10.03 -9.07
CA LEU A 110 7.86 -9.14 -9.26
C LEU A 110 8.88 -9.44 -8.18
N ILE A 111 10.16 -9.50 -8.57
CA ILE A 111 11.24 -9.86 -7.66
C ILE A 111 12.35 -8.81 -7.78
N ALA A 112 12.75 -8.26 -6.64
CA ALA A 112 13.99 -7.50 -6.51
C ALA A 112 15.17 -8.49 -6.45
N ASP A 113 15.78 -8.73 -7.61
CA ASP A 113 16.94 -9.62 -7.75
C ASP A 113 18.21 -8.83 -7.43
N TRP A 114 18.42 -8.64 -6.12
CA TRP A 114 19.43 -7.79 -5.51
C TRP A 114 20.81 -7.95 -6.15
N GLY A 115 21.25 -9.21 -6.30
CA GLY A 115 22.58 -9.54 -6.81
C GLY A 115 22.78 -9.27 -8.30
N ASN A 116 21.69 -9.22 -9.06
CA ASN A 116 21.72 -8.87 -10.49
C ASN A 116 21.34 -7.40 -10.75
N HIS A 117 21.08 -6.61 -9.71
CA HIS A 117 20.71 -5.19 -9.82
C HIS A 117 19.54 -4.94 -10.78
N ARG A 118 18.51 -5.77 -10.68
CA ARG A 118 17.33 -5.76 -11.56
C ARG A 118 16.05 -6.05 -10.79
N VAL A 119 14.95 -5.60 -11.36
CA VAL A 119 13.61 -6.12 -11.03
C VAL A 119 13.16 -6.97 -12.20
N ILE A 120 12.72 -8.18 -11.90
CA ILE A 120 12.34 -9.18 -12.90
C ILE A 120 10.97 -9.75 -12.56
N GLN A 121 10.14 -9.89 -13.58
CA GLN A 121 8.75 -10.33 -13.52
C GLN A 121 8.66 -11.79 -13.97
N TRP A 122 7.87 -12.60 -13.26
CA TRP A 122 7.41 -13.91 -13.71
C TRP A 122 5.89 -13.96 -13.68
N LYS A 123 5.28 -14.46 -14.75
CA LYS A 123 3.87 -14.84 -14.73
C LYS A 123 3.75 -16.30 -14.30
N LYS A 124 2.54 -16.67 -13.90
CA LYS A 124 2.22 -18.06 -13.59
C LYS A 124 2.64 -18.99 -14.75
N ASN A 125 3.39 -20.04 -14.40
CA ASN A 125 3.91 -21.06 -15.32
C ASN A 125 5.03 -20.59 -16.27
N ASP A 126 5.55 -19.36 -16.13
CA ASP A 126 6.71 -18.94 -16.91
C ASP A 126 7.96 -19.72 -16.49
N THR A 127 8.75 -20.14 -17.49
CA THR A 127 10.07 -20.75 -17.27
C THR A 127 11.20 -19.71 -17.25
N ASN A 128 10.93 -18.50 -17.74
CA ASN A 128 11.86 -17.39 -17.85
C ASN A 128 11.16 -16.11 -17.41
N GLY A 129 11.86 -15.29 -16.63
CA GLY A 129 11.38 -13.99 -16.23
C GLY A 129 11.69 -12.92 -17.28
N GLN A 130 11.01 -11.79 -17.15
CA GLN A 130 11.20 -10.60 -17.97
C GLN A 130 11.74 -9.46 -17.11
N VAL A 131 12.88 -8.89 -17.48
CA VAL A 131 13.43 -7.75 -16.75
C VAL A 131 12.57 -6.53 -17.05
N ILE A 132 11.91 -5.99 -16.02
CA ILE A 132 11.01 -4.84 -16.15
C ILE A 132 11.66 -3.53 -15.70
N ALA A 133 12.69 -3.62 -14.87
CA ALA A 133 13.42 -2.45 -14.42
C ALA A 133 14.89 -2.79 -14.16
N GLY A 134 15.79 -1.86 -14.50
CA GLY A 134 17.23 -2.08 -14.35
C GLY A 134 17.77 -3.04 -15.39
N GLY A 135 18.68 -3.93 -14.98
CA GLY A 135 19.34 -4.87 -15.90
C GLY A 135 20.32 -4.21 -16.88
N LYS A 136 20.61 -2.92 -16.71
CA LYS A 136 21.61 -2.15 -17.47
C LYS A 136 22.92 -1.98 -16.69
N GLY A 137 23.25 -2.98 -15.88
CA GLY A 137 24.35 -2.95 -14.95
C GLY A 137 24.05 -2.13 -13.68
N GLN A 138 24.94 -2.30 -12.71
CA GLN A 138 24.93 -1.55 -11.47
C GLN A 138 25.20 -0.06 -11.73
N GLY A 139 24.44 0.83 -11.11
CA GLY A 139 24.68 2.27 -11.23
C GLY A 139 23.61 3.11 -10.57
N ASN A 140 23.71 4.44 -10.74
CA ASN A 140 22.82 5.43 -10.14
C ASN A 140 21.93 6.16 -11.17
N GLY A 141 22.01 5.80 -12.45
CA GLY A 141 21.06 6.27 -13.46
C GLY A 141 19.62 5.86 -13.14
N LEU A 142 18.63 6.52 -13.73
CA LEU A 142 17.21 6.19 -13.49
C LEU A 142 16.80 4.82 -14.06
N ASN A 143 17.62 4.25 -14.95
CA ASN A 143 17.46 2.92 -15.53
C ASN A 143 18.51 1.91 -15.02
N GLN A 144 19.23 2.26 -13.95
CA GLN A 144 20.21 1.44 -13.27
C GLN A 144 19.84 1.34 -11.80
N TRP A 145 20.11 0.18 -11.21
CA TRP A 145 19.93 -0.03 -9.78
C TRP A 145 21.24 -0.38 -9.14
N HIS A 146 21.32 -0.17 -7.84
CA HIS A 146 22.40 -0.64 -7.02
C HIS A 146 21.79 -1.39 -5.84
N SER A 147 21.61 -2.68 -6.08
CA SER A 147 21.18 -3.65 -5.09
C SER A 147 19.76 -3.38 -4.58
N PRO A 148 18.75 -3.45 -5.47
CA PRO A 148 17.36 -3.22 -5.08
C PRO A 148 16.94 -4.27 -4.03
N THR A 149 16.33 -3.82 -2.94
CA THR A 149 15.94 -4.70 -1.83
C THR A 149 14.45 -5.03 -1.83
N ASP A 150 13.63 -4.17 -2.42
CA ASP A 150 12.18 -4.36 -2.44
C ASP A 150 11.53 -3.69 -3.65
N VAL A 151 10.33 -4.16 -3.99
CA VAL A 151 9.52 -3.69 -5.12
C VAL A 151 8.04 -3.73 -4.76
N LEU A 152 7.31 -2.68 -5.12
CA LEU A 152 5.86 -2.56 -4.94
C LEU A 152 5.23 -1.96 -6.20
N ILE A 153 3.97 -2.29 -6.46
CA ILE A 153 3.15 -1.55 -7.44
C ILE A 153 2.17 -0.68 -6.66
N ASP A 154 2.17 0.61 -6.96
CA ASP A 154 1.06 1.50 -6.59
C ASP A 154 -0.11 1.26 -7.55
N LYS A 155 -1.13 0.54 -7.08
CA LYS A 155 -2.30 0.20 -7.89
C LYS A 155 -3.19 1.41 -8.24
N GLU A 156 -3.07 2.55 -7.54
CA GLU A 156 -3.82 3.76 -7.92
C GLU A 156 -3.22 4.42 -9.16
N THR A 157 -1.89 4.41 -9.29
CA THR A 157 -1.15 5.11 -10.35
C THR A 157 -0.51 4.19 -11.38
N ASP A 158 -0.56 2.87 -11.18
CA ASP A 158 0.13 1.84 -11.96
C ASP A 158 1.66 2.05 -12.02
N SER A 159 2.22 2.63 -10.96
CA SER A 159 3.66 2.96 -10.87
C SER A 159 4.45 1.91 -10.10
N LEU A 160 5.71 1.72 -10.49
CA LEU A 160 6.62 0.76 -9.88
C LEU A 160 7.52 1.46 -8.85
N ILE A 161 7.37 1.11 -7.58
CA ILE A 161 8.19 1.66 -6.50
C ILE A 161 9.31 0.69 -6.15
N ILE A 162 10.56 1.14 -6.20
CA ILE A 162 11.76 0.31 -5.95
C ILE A 162 12.60 0.91 -4.84
N CYS A 163 12.94 0.07 -3.86
CA CYS A 163 13.92 0.40 -2.81
C CYS A 163 15.34 0.12 -3.33
N ASP A 164 16.04 1.16 -3.80
CA ASP A 164 17.37 1.09 -4.39
C ASP A 164 18.46 1.34 -3.31
N SER A 165 18.71 0.31 -2.49
CA SER A 165 19.29 0.47 -1.15
C SER A 165 20.70 1.05 -1.15
N ASN A 166 21.57 0.62 -2.06
CA ASN A 166 22.96 1.11 -2.06
C ASN A 166 23.09 2.48 -2.72
N ASN A 167 22.11 2.90 -3.51
CA ASN A 167 21.97 4.29 -3.95
C ASN A 167 21.21 5.17 -2.93
N ARG A 168 20.74 4.58 -1.82
CA ARG A 168 20.07 5.28 -0.72
C ARG A 168 18.84 6.08 -1.17
N ARG A 169 18.10 5.53 -2.14
CA ARG A 169 16.91 6.19 -2.71
C ARG A 169 15.77 5.21 -2.88
N VAL A 170 14.57 5.77 -3.01
CA VAL A 170 13.38 5.09 -3.51
C VAL A 170 13.04 5.71 -4.85
N VAL A 171 12.76 4.88 -5.86
CA VAL A 171 12.42 5.34 -7.22
C VAL A 171 10.98 4.92 -7.52
N LEU A 172 10.24 5.82 -8.19
CA LEU A 172 8.88 5.65 -8.70
C LEU A 172 8.92 5.65 -10.23
#